data_AF-A0A8S1W6P2-F1
#
_entry.id   AF-A0A8S1W6P2-F1
#
_cell.length_a   1.000
_cell.length_b   1.000
_cell.length_c   1.000
_cell.angle_alpha   90.00
_cell.angle_beta   90.00
_cell.angle_gamma   90.00
#
_symmetry.space_group_name_H-M   'P 1'
#
loop_
_entity.id
_entity.type
_entity.pdbx_description
1 polymer ?
#
loop_
_entity_poly.entity_id
_entity_poly.type
_entity_poly.pdbx_seq_one_letter_code
_entity_poly.pdbx_strand_id
1 'polypeptide(L)'
;MIYLFSIILIINLAKSQIEVDLSQENEWTYIQNTLNTSTFKVRSLQTEYCYVRIGLKYQDPTFLLMADYKVKPNSNLISTYKQGEKIDRISQLENRGTRFLKLKGNAGTIYITTMADYKNNYYQITITGNNEEECDNDCNQNGICETEGCICNGSFIGNDCHQLSQELVSQTQQDVYFVNDETIKFFSINLYYFLGQTLKLQFESNCQECLNIIIYKTKALFRPEETQQSNYTQLFSFSNGLSTIQTKIPDILPAQQQILYLSVFKQYSNNETTHLQIRFNYEPQSYDIDENINSTRLIYIIIPSVFGSLLFFLCIGCLINRRRKAIQAQSIIQGPFYQQPRNVIHQDPFFNQNRNINHQDPFSQQPRNPINQDPFFNQNRDQFPQQPQIQIVQPPASQFLWPKEEPNNDDDKCIICFYQLNYQNNTVVKINCGHQFHRDCIKGWCIKQQSIKQDKQSDCPYCRCPMDLNLIF
;
A
#
# COMPACT_ATOMS: atom_id res chain seq x y z
N MET A 1 10.18 8.40 -59.27
CA MET A 1 10.58 7.84 -57.95
C MET A 1 10.39 8.81 -56.79
N ILE A 2 10.85 10.07 -56.85
CA ILE A 2 10.77 11.02 -55.72
C ILE A 2 9.36 11.11 -55.11
N TYR A 3 8.32 11.31 -55.93
CA TYR A 3 6.91 11.36 -55.48
C TYR A 3 6.42 10.10 -54.73
N LEU A 4 6.91 8.90 -55.07
CA LEU A 4 6.52 7.67 -54.36
C LEU A 4 7.13 7.64 -52.95
N PHE A 5 8.39 8.08 -52.82
CA PHE A 5 9.01 8.27 -51.51
C PHE A 5 8.31 9.37 -50.71
N SER A 6 7.87 10.46 -51.32
CA SER A 6 7.09 11.51 -50.65
C SER A 6 5.79 10.97 -50.05
N ILE A 7 5.04 10.14 -50.80
CA ILE A 7 3.77 9.57 -50.33
C ILE A 7 4.01 8.55 -49.21
N ILE A 8 5.01 7.67 -49.34
CA ILE A 8 5.37 6.70 -48.28
C ILE A 8 5.87 7.43 -47.01
N LEU A 9 6.57 8.56 -47.16
CA LEU A 9 7.02 9.38 -46.03
C LEU A 9 5.84 10.11 -45.35
N ILE A 10 4.89 10.65 -46.11
CA ILE A 10 3.68 11.31 -45.57
C ILE A 10 2.80 10.29 -44.82
N ILE A 11 2.65 9.07 -45.34
CA ILE A 11 1.91 7.99 -44.66
C ILE A 11 2.60 7.57 -43.36
N ASN A 12 3.94 7.56 -43.30
CA ASN A 12 4.69 7.28 -42.06
C ASN A 12 4.76 8.47 -41.08
N LEU A 13 4.55 9.72 -41.54
CA LEU A 13 4.56 10.92 -40.69
C LEU A 13 3.18 11.29 -40.14
N ALA A 14 2.11 10.73 -40.70
CA ALA A 14 0.78 10.77 -40.10
C ALA A 14 0.76 9.92 -38.82
N LYS A 15 1.16 10.52 -37.69
CA LYS A 15 0.98 9.96 -36.34
C LYS A 15 -0.42 9.35 -36.26
N SER A 16 -0.51 8.03 -36.09
CA SER A 16 -1.75 7.28 -36.31
C SER A 16 -2.82 7.67 -35.28
N GLN A 17 -3.63 8.67 -35.66
CA GLN A 17 -4.85 9.03 -34.98
C GLN A 17 -5.98 8.23 -35.62
N ILE A 18 -6.49 7.24 -34.89
CA ILE A 18 -7.64 6.44 -35.28
C ILE A 18 -8.87 7.14 -34.72
N GLU A 19 -9.87 7.44 -35.57
CA GLU A 19 -11.14 7.96 -35.10
C GLU A 19 -12.03 6.78 -34.69
N VAL A 20 -12.64 6.88 -33.51
CA VAL A 20 -13.52 5.86 -32.94
C VAL A 20 -14.89 6.48 -32.78
N ASP A 21 -15.88 5.85 -33.39
CA ASP A 21 -17.29 6.27 -33.37
C ASP A 21 -18.11 5.19 -32.66
N LEU A 22 -18.71 5.57 -31.54
CA LEU A 22 -19.55 4.71 -30.69
C LEU A 22 -21.01 5.15 -30.74
N SER A 23 -21.45 5.76 -31.86
CA SER A 23 -22.82 6.22 -32.05
C SER A 23 -23.80 5.14 -32.52
N GLN A 24 -23.30 4.03 -33.08
CA GLN A 24 -24.11 2.89 -33.56
C GLN A 24 -23.93 1.64 -32.71
N GLU A 25 -22.72 1.41 -32.21
CA GLU A 25 -22.35 0.27 -31.37
C GLU A 25 -21.69 0.81 -30.09
N ASN A 26 -22.05 0.22 -28.95
CA ASN A 26 -21.49 0.63 -27.65
C ASN A 26 -20.08 0.06 -27.40
N GLU A 27 -19.55 -0.79 -28.29
CA GLU A 27 -18.21 -1.38 -28.17
C GLU A 27 -17.44 -1.21 -29.48
N TRP A 28 -16.14 -0.92 -29.39
CA TRP A 28 -15.21 -0.93 -30.51
C TRP A 28 -13.91 -1.64 -30.13
N THR A 29 -13.45 -2.57 -30.96
CA THR A 29 -12.25 -3.37 -30.70
C THR A 29 -11.25 -3.30 -31.86
N TYR A 30 -9.95 -3.20 -31.56
CA TYR A 30 -8.87 -3.14 -32.55
C TYR A 30 -7.59 -3.80 -32.03
N ILE A 31 -6.75 -4.33 -32.93
CA ILE A 31 -5.49 -5.00 -32.59
C ILE A 31 -4.32 -4.27 -33.25
N GLN A 32 -3.28 -3.94 -32.49
CA GLN A 32 -2.11 -3.22 -32.98
C GLN A 32 -0.80 -3.71 -32.34
N ASN A 33 0.32 -3.48 -33.03
CA ASN A 33 1.67 -3.67 -32.51
C ASN A 33 2.05 -2.53 -31.53
N THR A 34 2.79 -2.83 -30.47
CA THR A 34 3.24 -1.88 -29.44
C THR A 34 4.25 -0.83 -29.93
N LEU A 35 4.94 -1.07 -31.03
CA LEU A 35 6.06 -0.26 -31.55
C LEU A 35 5.76 1.23 -31.81
N ASN A 36 4.50 1.64 -31.87
CA ASN A 36 4.10 3.00 -32.24
C ASN A 36 3.16 3.63 -31.20
N THR A 37 3.45 4.88 -30.82
CA THR A 37 2.49 5.71 -30.09
C THR A 37 1.21 5.86 -30.90
N SER A 38 0.12 5.30 -30.39
CA SER A 38 -1.17 5.27 -31.09
C SER A 38 -2.18 6.13 -30.34
N THR A 39 -3.00 6.90 -31.06
CA THR A 39 -4.02 7.75 -30.43
C THR A 39 -5.38 7.43 -30.99
N PHE A 40 -6.33 7.13 -30.11
CA PHE A 40 -7.71 6.85 -30.46
C PHE A 40 -8.54 8.06 -30.04
N LYS A 41 -9.15 8.72 -31.03
CA LYS A 41 -10.00 9.89 -30.82
C LYS A 41 -11.45 9.44 -30.82
N VAL A 42 -11.99 9.21 -29.62
CA VAL A 42 -13.38 8.82 -29.43
C VAL A 42 -14.26 10.05 -29.57
N ARG A 43 -15.24 9.98 -30.47
CA ARG A 43 -16.26 11.02 -30.67
C ARG A 43 -17.63 10.48 -30.25
N SER A 44 -18.55 11.40 -29.97
CA SER A 44 -19.99 11.12 -29.92
C SER A 44 -20.43 10.05 -28.91
N LEU A 45 -19.77 9.93 -27.76
CA LEU A 45 -20.26 9.04 -26.70
C LEU A 45 -21.57 9.59 -26.13
N GLN A 46 -22.65 8.81 -26.20
CA GLN A 46 -23.94 9.18 -25.59
C GLN A 46 -24.07 8.68 -24.14
N THR A 47 -23.12 7.88 -23.67
CA THR A 47 -23.17 7.22 -22.37
C THR A 47 -22.41 8.00 -21.29
N GLU A 48 -22.72 7.71 -20.01
CA GLU A 48 -22.08 8.40 -18.88
C GLU A 48 -20.58 8.04 -18.72
N TYR A 49 -20.21 6.79 -19.00
CA TYR A 49 -18.86 6.26 -18.86
C TYR A 49 -18.31 5.75 -20.20
N CYS A 50 -16.99 5.86 -20.35
CA CYS A 50 -16.17 5.29 -21.41
C CYS A 50 -15.08 4.41 -20.78
N TYR A 51 -15.15 3.11 -21.03
CA TYR A 51 -14.19 2.12 -20.58
C TYR A 51 -13.17 1.85 -21.66
N VAL A 52 -11.91 1.73 -21.28
CA VAL A 52 -10.82 1.35 -22.17
C VAL A 52 -10.11 0.15 -21.58
N ARG A 53 -10.25 -1.00 -22.23
CA ARG A 53 -9.55 -2.24 -21.88
C ARG A 53 -8.44 -2.49 -22.88
N ILE A 54 -7.25 -2.81 -22.38
CA ILE A 54 -6.15 -3.34 -23.18
C ILE A 54 -5.91 -4.79 -22.77
N GLY A 55 -5.73 -5.69 -23.73
CA GLY A 55 -5.14 -7.00 -23.54
C GLY A 55 -3.82 -7.10 -24.30
N LEU A 56 -2.69 -7.18 -23.60
CA LEU A 56 -1.36 -7.38 -24.17
C LEU A 56 -1.13 -8.87 -24.44
N LYS A 57 -0.48 -9.20 -25.56
CA LYS A 57 -0.08 -10.58 -25.89
C LYS A 57 0.99 -11.10 -24.93
N TYR A 58 1.92 -10.24 -24.55
CA TYR A 58 2.94 -10.47 -23.52
C TYR A 58 2.94 -9.30 -22.54
N GLN A 59 3.26 -9.55 -21.27
CA GLN A 59 3.40 -8.46 -20.29
C GLN A 59 4.47 -7.46 -20.73
N ASP A 60 4.20 -6.16 -20.56
CA ASP A 60 5.08 -5.07 -20.97
C ASP A 60 5.02 -3.93 -19.94
N PRO A 61 6.11 -3.69 -19.17
CA PRO A 61 6.13 -2.66 -18.13
C PRO A 61 6.30 -1.25 -18.71
N THR A 62 6.75 -1.15 -19.97
CA THR A 62 6.84 0.12 -20.69
C THR A 62 5.49 0.56 -21.26
N PHE A 63 4.49 -0.34 -21.26
CA PHE A 63 3.17 -0.06 -21.81
C PHE A 63 2.35 0.89 -20.92
N LEU A 64 2.30 2.14 -21.36
CA LEU A 64 1.49 3.23 -20.84
C LEU A 64 0.14 3.30 -21.56
N LEU A 65 -0.94 3.32 -20.78
CA LEU A 65 -2.27 3.69 -21.23
C LEU A 65 -2.66 5.04 -20.59
N MET A 66 -2.94 6.04 -21.43
CA MET A 66 -3.31 7.40 -21.03
C MET A 66 -4.59 7.86 -21.72
N ALA A 67 -5.31 8.80 -21.13
CA ALA A 67 -6.40 9.52 -21.77
C ALA A 67 -6.46 10.98 -21.31
N ASP A 68 -6.93 11.86 -22.18
CA ASP A 68 -7.26 13.23 -21.82
C ASP A 68 -8.47 13.72 -22.63
N TYR A 69 -9.16 14.73 -22.10
CA TYR A 69 -10.37 15.30 -22.71
C TYR A 69 -9.98 16.50 -23.56
N LYS A 70 -10.58 16.61 -24.75
CA LYS A 70 -10.43 17.73 -25.72
C LYS A 70 -9.05 17.86 -26.37
N VAL A 71 -7.97 17.39 -25.74
CA VAL A 71 -6.59 17.41 -26.25
C VAL A 71 -5.96 16.02 -26.20
N LYS A 72 -4.96 15.76 -27.06
CA LYS A 72 -4.17 14.53 -27.01
C LYS A 72 -3.30 14.50 -25.73
N PRO A 73 -3.21 13.36 -25.01
CA PRO A 73 -2.28 13.16 -23.90
C PRO A 73 -0.84 13.59 -24.22
N ASN A 74 -0.21 14.31 -23.28
CA ASN A 74 1.18 14.74 -23.40
C ASN A 74 2.06 13.89 -22.48
N SER A 75 2.92 13.05 -23.08
CA SER A 75 3.86 12.19 -22.35
C SER A 75 4.77 12.96 -21.38
N ASN A 76 5.09 14.21 -21.69
CA ASN A 76 5.96 15.04 -20.85
C ASN A 76 5.24 15.54 -19.58
N LEU A 77 3.93 15.36 -19.49
CA LEU A 77 3.08 15.72 -18.34
C LEU A 77 2.55 14.50 -17.58
N ILE A 78 3.06 13.29 -17.85
CA ILE A 78 2.64 12.05 -17.17
C ILE A 78 2.60 12.21 -15.64
N SER A 79 3.57 12.91 -15.05
CA SER A 79 3.65 13.19 -13.61
C SER A 79 2.46 13.98 -13.03
N THR A 80 1.72 14.74 -13.84
CA THR A 80 0.55 15.52 -13.40
C THR A 80 -0.77 14.76 -13.56
N TYR A 81 -0.77 13.62 -14.26
CA TYR A 81 -1.97 12.82 -14.49
C TYR A 81 -2.34 11.98 -13.26
N LYS A 82 -3.56 12.20 -12.77
CA LYS A 82 -4.16 11.44 -11.68
C LYS A 82 -4.46 10.01 -12.12
N GLN A 83 -4.03 9.06 -11.29
CA GLN A 83 -4.27 7.63 -11.49
C GLN A 83 -5.76 7.34 -11.62
N GLY A 84 -6.12 6.43 -12.54
CA GLY A 84 -7.49 5.96 -12.76
C GLY A 84 -8.39 6.91 -13.54
N GLU A 85 -8.08 8.21 -13.59
CA GLU A 85 -8.85 9.20 -14.36
C GLU A 85 -8.26 9.52 -15.74
N LYS A 86 -6.92 9.53 -15.85
CA LYS A 86 -6.20 9.93 -17.07
C LYS A 86 -5.02 9.04 -17.42
N ILE A 87 -4.64 8.13 -16.53
CA ILE A 87 -3.52 7.23 -16.72
C ILE A 87 -3.70 5.96 -15.88
N ASP A 88 -3.34 4.82 -16.47
CA ASP A 88 -3.33 3.54 -15.79
C ASP A 88 -1.89 3.18 -15.36
N ARG A 89 -1.39 3.90 -14.36
CA ARG A 89 -0.11 3.61 -13.73
C ARG A 89 -0.19 2.31 -12.92
N ILE A 90 -1.29 2.02 -12.24
CA ILE A 90 -1.36 0.84 -11.37
C ILE A 90 -1.13 -0.44 -12.19
N SER A 91 -1.87 -0.68 -13.27
CA SER A 91 -1.67 -1.89 -14.08
C SER A 91 -0.30 -1.90 -14.80
N GLN A 92 0.30 -0.73 -15.05
CA GLN A 92 1.67 -0.62 -15.56
C GLN A 92 2.72 -1.02 -14.51
N LEU A 93 2.65 -0.45 -13.31
CA LEU A 93 3.55 -0.68 -12.16
C LEU A 93 3.39 -2.10 -11.58
N GLU A 94 2.24 -2.74 -11.82
CA GLU A 94 2.00 -4.15 -11.58
C GLU A 94 2.41 -5.04 -12.78
N ASN A 95 2.76 -4.46 -13.93
CA ASN A 95 3.10 -5.14 -15.18
C ASN A 95 2.07 -6.22 -15.59
N ARG A 96 0.79 -5.88 -15.49
CA ARG A 96 -0.29 -6.81 -15.85
C ARG A 96 -0.23 -7.17 -17.33
N GLY A 97 -0.90 -8.25 -17.72
CA GLY A 97 -1.25 -8.50 -19.12
C GLY A 97 -2.35 -7.56 -19.63
N THR A 98 -3.09 -6.91 -18.72
CA THR A 98 -4.24 -6.05 -19.04
C THR A 98 -4.03 -4.61 -18.57
N ARG A 99 -4.69 -3.63 -19.20
CA ARG A 99 -4.76 -2.24 -18.75
C ARG A 99 -6.22 -1.78 -18.76
N PHE A 100 -6.58 -0.86 -17.88
CA PHE A 100 -7.94 -0.35 -17.69
C PHE A 100 -7.93 1.17 -17.47
N LEU A 101 -8.82 1.88 -18.18
CA LEU A 101 -9.20 3.25 -17.83
C LEU A 101 -10.72 3.39 -17.80
N LYS A 102 -11.23 4.03 -16.75
CA LYS A 102 -12.61 4.47 -16.61
C LYS A 102 -12.67 5.99 -16.79
N LEU A 103 -13.35 6.45 -17.84
CA LEU A 103 -13.42 7.84 -18.25
C LEU A 103 -14.87 8.34 -18.25
N LYS A 104 -15.09 9.64 -18.09
CA LYS A 104 -16.44 10.24 -18.20
C LYS A 104 -16.78 10.49 -19.67
N GLY A 105 -17.82 9.85 -20.17
CA GLY A 105 -18.25 9.91 -21.56
C GLY A 105 -18.79 11.26 -21.99
N ASN A 106 -19.60 11.88 -21.13
CA ASN A 106 -20.24 13.18 -21.38
C ASN A 106 -19.27 14.40 -21.36
N ALA A 107 -17.96 14.18 -21.17
CA ALA A 107 -16.95 15.24 -21.12
C ALA A 107 -16.52 15.81 -22.50
N GLY A 108 -17.04 15.24 -23.59
CA GLY A 108 -16.76 15.62 -24.97
C GLY A 108 -15.80 14.65 -25.66
N THR A 109 -15.00 15.14 -26.63
CA THR A 109 -14.02 14.29 -27.33
C THR A 109 -12.96 13.75 -26.37
N ILE A 110 -12.80 12.43 -26.34
CA ILE A 110 -11.78 11.73 -25.54
C ILE A 110 -10.62 11.34 -26.46
N TYR A 111 -9.39 11.62 -26.04
CA TYR A 111 -8.18 11.16 -26.71
C TYR A 111 -7.48 10.13 -25.83
N ILE A 112 -7.62 8.86 -26.19
CA ILE A 112 -6.87 7.76 -25.58
C ILE A 112 -5.53 7.67 -26.30
N THR A 113 -4.43 7.44 -25.59
CA THR A 113 -3.10 7.22 -26.19
C THR A 113 -2.38 6.09 -25.51
N THR A 114 -1.88 5.16 -26.32
CA THR A 114 -1.01 4.06 -25.91
C THR A 114 0.43 4.34 -26.31
N MET A 115 1.38 4.00 -25.45
CA MET A 115 2.82 4.12 -25.70
C MET A 115 3.54 2.92 -25.08
N ALA A 116 4.58 2.41 -25.74
CA ALA A 116 5.45 1.36 -25.23
C ALA A 116 6.80 1.40 -25.96
N ASP A 117 7.85 0.93 -25.30
CA ASP A 117 9.19 0.80 -25.87
C ASP A 117 9.49 -0.66 -26.30
N TYR A 118 8.73 -1.63 -25.80
CA TYR A 118 8.94 -3.05 -26.08
C TYR A 118 8.59 -3.40 -27.53
N LYS A 119 9.58 -3.92 -28.26
CA LYS A 119 9.46 -4.28 -29.68
C LYS A 119 8.82 -5.65 -29.84
N ASN A 120 8.01 -5.83 -30.89
CA ASN A 120 7.36 -7.08 -31.28
C ASN A 120 6.26 -7.62 -30.32
N ASN A 121 5.72 -6.78 -29.43
CA ASN A 121 4.50 -7.10 -28.70
C ASN A 121 3.26 -6.60 -29.46
N TYR A 122 2.10 -7.13 -29.10
CA TYR A 122 0.80 -6.77 -29.69
C TYR A 122 -0.19 -6.53 -28.56
N TYR A 123 -1.15 -5.65 -28.80
CA TYR A 123 -2.24 -5.39 -27.88
C TYR A 123 -3.57 -5.34 -28.64
N GLN A 124 -4.59 -5.90 -28.01
CA GLN A 124 -5.98 -5.61 -28.34
C GLN A 124 -6.42 -4.43 -27.47
N ILE A 125 -7.00 -3.40 -28.07
CA ILE A 125 -7.75 -2.36 -27.39
C ILE A 125 -9.24 -2.59 -27.62
N THR A 126 -10.03 -2.49 -26.55
CA THR A 126 -11.49 -2.48 -26.57
C THR A 126 -11.95 -1.22 -25.86
N ILE A 127 -12.82 -0.44 -26.51
CA ILE A 127 -13.38 0.81 -25.99
C ILE A 127 -14.90 0.64 -25.92
N THR A 128 -15.48 0.79 -24.73
CA THR A 128 -16.90 0.53 -24.48
C THR A 128 -17.57 1.75 -23.85
N GLY A 129 -18.74 2.14 -24.34
CA GLY A 129 -19.61 3.12 -23.72
C GLY A 129 -20.69 2.45 -22.86
N ASN A 130 -20.78 2.79 -21.57
CA ASN A 130 -21.84 2.31 -20.68
C ASN A 130 -22.41 3.45 -19.82
N ASN A 131 -23.68 3.36 -19.46
CA ASN A 131 -24.35 4.26 -18.51
C ASN A 131 -24.16 3.79 -17.06
N GLU A 132 -23.94 2.49 -16.85
CA GLU A 132 -23.66 1.92 -15.54
C GLU A 132 -22.15 1.89 -15.28
N GLU A 133 -21.78 1.95 -14.00
CA GLU A 133 -20.38 1.97 -13.57
C GLU A 133 -19.83 0.54 -13.48
N GLU A 134 -19.06 0.13 -14.48
CA GLU A 134 -18.25 -1.09 -14.46
C GLU A 134 -16.97 -0.93 -13.62
N CYS A 135 -16.52 -2.03 -13.04
CA CYS A 135 -15.23 -2.15 -12.35
C CYS A 135 -14.14 -2.74 -13.25
N ASP A 136 -12.88 -2.42 -12.93
CA ASP A 136 -11.70 -2.96 -13.60
C ASP A 136 -11.79 -4.50 -13.69
N ASN A 137 -11.73 -5.03 -14.91
CA ASN A 137 -11.69 -6.47 -15.22
C ASN A 137 -12.82 -7.33 -14.61
N ASP A 138 -14.01 -6.77 -14.32
CA ASP A 138 -15.08 -7.49 -13.60
C ASP A 138 -14.60 -8.08 -12.26
N CYS A 139 -13.74 -7.33 -11.56
CA CYS A 139 -13.06 -7.77 -10.33
C CYS A 139 -12.40 -9.14 -10.44
N ASN A 140 -11.98 -9.51 -11.66
CA ASN A 140 -11.40 -10.79 -12.06
C ASN A 140 -12.19 -12.00 -11.51
N GLN A 141 -13.52 -11.86 -11.34
CA GLN A 141 -14.44 -12.83 -10.71
C GLN A 141 -14.12 -13.20 -9.25
N ASN A 142 -13.21 -12.46 -8.61
CA ASN A 142 -12.72 -12.66 -7.24
C ASN A 142 -13.16 -11.52 -6.30
N GLY A 143 -14.18 -10.76 -6.66
CA GLY A 143 -14.72 -9.66 -5.87
C GLY A 143 -16.13 -9.29 -6.28
N ILE A 144 -16.67 -8.26 -5.62
CA ILE A 144 -17.93 -7.60 -5.94
C ILE A 144 -17.59 -6.19 -6.43
N CYS A 145 -18.23 -5.77 -7.53
CA CYS A 145 -18.10 -4.40 -8.02
C CYS A 145 -18.99 -3.45 -7.22
N GLU A 146 -18.41 -2.38 -6.68
CA GLU A 146 -19.12 -1.26 -6.05
C GLU A 146 -18.71 0.07 -6.70
N THR A 147 -19.40 1.16 -6.35
CA THR A 147 -19.16 2.51 -6.90
C THR A 147 -17.73 3.02 -6.72
N GLU A 148 -17.01 2.56 -5.69
CA GLU A 148 -15.61 2.93 -5.45
C GLU A 148 -14.60 1.93 -6.06
N GLY A 149 -15.07 0.96 -6.85
CA GLY A 149 -14.26 -0.11 -7.45
C GLY A 149 -14.49 -1.46 -6.77
N CYS A 150 -13.53 -2.37 -6.91
CA CYS A 150 -13.69 -3.74 -6.42
C CYS A 150 -13.54 -3.87 -4.89
N ILE A 151 -14.47 -4.62 -4.29
CA ILE A 151 -14.32 -5.25 -2.99
C ILE A 151 -13.93 -6.71 -3.23
N CYS A 152 -12.70 -7.07 -2.89
CA CYS A 152 -12.17 -8.41 -3.12
C CYS A 152 -12.68 -9.40 -2.09
N ASN A 153 -12.98 -10.61 -2.54
CA ASN A 153 -13.45 -11.71 -1.72
C ASN A 153 -12.28 -12.33 -0.96
N GLY A 154 -12.42 -12.49 0.37
CA GLY A 154 -11.45 -13.20 1.20
C GLY A 154 -10.03 -12.66 1.04
N SER A 155 -9.12 -13.50 0.56
CA SER A 155 -7.68 -13.20 0.49
C SER A 155 -7.23 -12.58 -0.85
N PHE A 156 -8.12 -12.24 -1.78
CA PHE A 156 -7.74 -11.60 -3.05
C PHE A 156 -7.45 -10.09 -2.89
N ILE A 157 -6.51 -9.56 -3.67
CA ILE A 157 -5.98 -8.19 -3.59
C ILE A 157 -5.68 -7.61 -4.99
N GLY A 158 -5.33 -6.32 -5.04
CA GLY A 158 -5.20 -5.55 -6.29
C GLY A 158 -6.50 -4.84 -6.68
N ASN A 159 -6.43 -3.83 -7.55
CA ASN A 159 -7.60 -3.04 -7.98
C ASN A 159 -8.79 -3.84 -8.55
N ASP A 160 -8.51 -4.99 -9.14
CA ASP A 160 -9.45 -5.92 -9.77
C ASP A 160 -9.37 -7.33 -9.13
N CYS A 161 -8.82 -7.47 -7.92
CA CYS A 161 -8.80 -8.75 -7.19
C CYS A 161 -8.11 -9.92 -7.93
N HIS A 162 -7.21 -9.64 -8.88
CA HIS A 162 -6.52 -10.69 -9.64
C HIS A 162 -5.46 -11.46 -8.83
N GLN A 163 -4.91 -10.86 -7.76
CA GLN A 163 -3.80 -11.44 -7.01
C GLN A 163 -4.28 -12.11 -5.73
N LEU A 164 -3.81 -13.32 -5.45
CA LEU A 164 -4.03 -13.97 -4.15
C LEU A 164 -2.99 -13.48 -3.13
N SER A 165 -3.46 -13.14 -1.93
CA SER A 165 -2.63 -12.93 -0.74
C SER A 165 -2.84 -14.05 0.28
N GLN A 166 -1.90 -14.20 1.21
CA GLN A 166 -2.04 -15.06 2.38
C GLN A 166 -2.27 -14.22 3.64
N GLU A 167 -3.33 -14.47 4.39
CA GLU A 167 -3.58 -13.77 5.64
C GLU A 167 -2.57 -14.20 6.73
N LEU A 168 -1.98 -13.24 7.45
CA LEU A 168 -1.16 -13.49 8.63
C LEU A 168 -2.00 -13.30 9.90
N VAL A 169 -2.16 -14.38 10.66
CA VAL A 169 -2.96 -14.41 11.89
C VAL A 169 -2.10 -14.13 13.12
N SER A 170 -2.62 -13.40 14.12
CA SER A 170 -1.90 -13.02 15.34
C SER A 170 -1.25 -14.19 16.05
N GLN A 171 -0.04 -13.95 16.59
CA GLN A 171 0.73 -14.91 17.39
C GLN A 171 1.13 -16.18 16.61
N THR A 172 0.92 -16.20 15.29
CA THR A 172 1.44 -17.28 14.43
C THR A 172 2.84 -16.98 13.93
N GLN A 173 3.64 -18.04 13.84
CA GLN A 173 4.82 -18.08 12.99
C GLN A 173 4.38 -18.68 11.65
N GLN A 174 4.63 -17.95 10.56
CA GLN A 174 4.35 -18.39 9.21
C GLN A 174 5.67 -18.65 8.49
N ASP A 175 5.90 -19.92 8.15
CA ASP A 175 6.98 -20.30 7.24
C ASP A 175 6.58 -20.03 5.79
N VAL A 176 7.51 -19.45 5.04
CA VAL A 176 7.35 -18.98 3.66
C VAL A 176 8.53 -19.50 2.85
N TYR A 177 8.24 -20.43 1.95
CA TYR A 177 9.22 -20.97 1.01
C TYR A 177 9.01 -20.34 -0.35
N PHE A 178 10.08 -19.80 -0.93
CA PHE A 178 10.11 -19.43 -2.35
C PHE A 178 10.60 -20.63 -3.15
N VAL A 179 9.73 -21.17 -4.01
CA VAL A 179 9.99 -22.37 -4.81
C VAL A 179 10.24 -21.96 -6.27
N ASN A 180 11.30 -22.50 -6.88
CA ASN A 180 11.67 -22.22 -8.27
C ASN A 180 11.81 -20.70 -8.54
N ASP A 181 11.22 -20.23 -9.65
CA ASP A 181 11.22 -18.84 -10.13
C ASP A 181 10.22 -17.92 -9.39
N GLU A 182 9.63 -18.34 -8.27
CA GLU A 182 8.80 -17.45 -7.45
C GLU A 182 9.64 -16.28 -6.92
N THR A 183 9.39 -15.08 -7.44
CA THR A 183 10.07 -13.85 -7.02
C THR A 183 9.27 -13.03 -6.00
N ILE A 184 7.98 -13.26 -5.83
CA ILE A 184 7.13 -12.44 -4.95
C ILE A 184 6.02 -13.26 -4.27
N LYS A 185 5.76 -12.98 -3.00
CA LYS A 185 4.60 -13.47 -2.25
C LYS A 185 3.89 -12.32 -1.55
N PHE A 186 2.57 -12.37 -1.52
CA PHE A 186 1.71 -11.32 -0.98
C PHE A 186 1.04 -11.80 0.29
N PHE A 187 0.95 -10.93 1.29
CA PHE A 187 0.29 -11.20 2.55
C PHE A 187 -0.63 -10.04 2.93
N SER A 188 -1.64 -10.37 3.72
CA SER A 188 -2.62 -9.42 4.27
C SER A 188 -2.67 -9.55 5.79
N ILE A 189 -2.92 -8.43 6.46
CA ILE A 189 -3.10 -8.37 7.92
C ILE A 189 -4.35 -7.55 8.21
N ASN A 190 -5.32 -8.16 8.87
CA ASN A 190 -6.50 -7.45 9.34
C ASN A 190 -6.17 -6.62 10.59
N LEU A 191 -6.05 -5.30 10.43
CA LEU A 191 -5.73 -4.33 11.47
C LEU A 191 -6.87 -4.07 12.46
N TYR A 192 -8.09 -4.54 12.21
CA TYR A 192 -9.26 -4.27 13.06
C TYR A 192 -9.04 -4.64 14.54
N TYR A 193 -8.39 -5.77 14.79
CA TYR A 193 -8.09 -6.25 16.16
C TYR A 193 -6.86 -5.56 16.80
N PHE A 194 -6.16 -4.72 16.05
CA PHE A 194 -4.88 -4.09 16.44
C PHE A 194 -4.96 -2.55 16.46
N LEU A 195 -6.15 -1.95 16.31
CA LEU A 195 -6.36 -0.50 16.43
C LEU A 195 -5.80 0.03 17.76
N GLY A 196 -5.07 1.14 17.69
CA GLY A 196 -4.36 1.76 18.82
C GLY A 196 -3.08 1.05 19.29
N GLN A 197 -2.82 -0.19 18.84
CA GLN A 197 -1.70 -1.01 19.31
C GLN A 197 -0.44 -0.85 18.46
N THR A 198 0.68 -1.39 18.95
CA THR A 198 1.94 -1.40 18.20
C THR A 198 2.11 -2.73 17.48
N LEU A 199 1.98 -2.69 16.16
CA LEU A 199 2.26 -3.79 15.26
C LEU A 199 3.78 -4.03 15.20
N LYS A 200 4.22 -5.28 15.43
CA LYS A 200 5.61 -5.72 15.37
C LYS A 200 5.75 -6.96 14.47
N LEU A 201 6.07 -6.71 13.20
CA LEU A 201 6.41 -7.77 12.25
C LEU A 201 7.89 -8.10 12.36
N GLN A 202 8.21 -9.35 12.69
CA GLN A 202 9.57 -9.86 12.73
C GLN A 202 9.78 -10.85 11.59
N PHE A 203 10.93 -10.79 10.96
CA PHE A 203 11.24 -11.55 9.76
C PHE A 203 12.62 -12.16 9.89
N GLU A 204 12.70 -13.48 9.80
CA GLU A 204 13.91 -14.28 9.98
C GLU A 204 14.11 -15.13 8.73
N SER A 205 15.25 -14.99 8.06
CA SER A 205 15.51 -15.56 6.73
C SER A 205 16.87 -16.23 6.72
N ASN A 206 16.95 -17.42 6.09
CA ASN A 206 18.22 -18.09 5.85
C ASN A 206 19.10 -17.36 4.81
N CYS A 207 18.53 -16.39 4.10
CA CYS A 207 19.24 -15.53 3.15
C CYS A 207 19.49 -14.14 3.75
N GLN A 208 20.77 -13.72 3.75
CA GLN A 208 21.20 -12.49 4.43
C GLN A 208 20.86 -11.20 3.67
N GLU A 209 20.85 -11.23 2.32
CA GLU A 209 20.73 -10.03 1.46
C GLU A 209 19.83 -10.21 0.22
N CYS A 210 19.10 -11.33 0.07
CA CYS A 210 18.25 -11.57 -1.12
C CYS A 210 16.75 -11.34 -0.92
N LEU A 211 16.31 -10.76 0.19
CA LEU A 211 14.91 -10.44 0.43
C LEU A 211 14.70 -8.93 0.61
N ASN A 212 13.62 -8.42 0.01
CA ASN A 212 13.07 -7.09 0.25
C ASN A 212 11.60 -7.21 0.63
N ILE A 213 11.11 -6.35 1.52
CA ILE A 213 9.70 -6.28 1.90
C ILE A 213 9.13 -4.94 1.49
N ILE A 214 7.95 -4.97 0.90
CA ILE A 214 7.21 -3.78 0.48
C ILE A 214 5.92 -3.77 1.29
N ILE A 215 5.71 -2.71 2.07
CA ILE A 215 4.42 -2.44 2.68
C ILE A 215 3.64 -1.51 1.75
N TYR A 216 2.43 -1.92 1.38
CA TYR A 216 1.53 -1.15 0.53
C TYR A 216 0.57 -0.32 1.39
N LYS A 217 0.49 0.98 1.11
CA LYS A 217 -0.45 1.93 1.75
C LYS A 217 -1.77 2.04 0.97
N THR A 218 -1.96 1.20 -0.05
CA THR A 218 -3.13 1.19 -0.94
C THR A 218 -3.48 -0.25 -1.33
N LYS A 219 -4.63 -0.48 -1.96
CA LYS A 219 -5.01 -1.77 -2.56
C LYS A 219 -4.17 -2.14 -3.81
N ALA A 220 -3.50 -1.16 -4.42
CA ALA A 220 -2.65 -1.38 -5.58
C ALA A 220 -1.31 -2.00 -5.18
N LEU A 221 -0.85 -2.93 -6.00
CA LEU A 221 0.46 -3.55 -5.88
C LEU A 221 1.46 -2.74 -6.71
N PHE A 222 2.73 -2.85 -6.36
CA PHE A 222 3.81 -2.13 -7.04
C PHE A 222 5.05 -3.02 -7.04
N ARG A 223 5.81 -2.94 -8.12
CA ARG A 223 7.12 -3.59 -8.26
C ARG A 223 8.18 -3.00 -7.31
N PRO A 224 9.10 -3.81 -6.77
CA PRO A 224 10.19 -3.36 -5.89
C PRO A 224 10.98 -2.18 -6.46
N GLU A 225 11.34 -2.23 -7.74
CA GLU A 225 12.20 -1.27 -8.43
C GLU A 225 11.57 0.15 -8.47
N GLU A 226 10.24 0.23 -8.37
CA GLU A 226 9.46 1.47 -8.50
C GLU A 226 9.03 2.05 -7.14
N THR A 227 9.28 1.32 -6.03
CA THR A 227 8.86 1.72 -4.68
C THR A 227 9.61 2.92 -4.10
N GLN A 228 10.86 3.16 -4.52
CA GLN A 228 11.77 4.12 -3.87
C GLN A 228 11.31 5.59 -3.96
N GLN A 229 10.35 5.91 -4.84
CA GLN A 229 9.82 7.27 -5.03
C GLN A 229 8.29 7.34 -4.83
N SER A 230 7.67 6.27 -4.36
CA SER A 230 6.21 6.15 -4.29
C SER A 230 5.66 6.46 -2.89
N ASN A 231 4.79 7.47 -2.81
CA ASN A 231 4.00 7.75 -1.61
C ASN A 231 3.07 6.58 -1.21
N TYR A 232 2.81 5.65 -2.13
CA TYR A 232 1.91 4.51 -1.96
C TYR A 232 2.58 3.29 -1.31
N THR A 233 3.90 3.29 -1.14
CA THR A 233 4.67 2.15 -0.60
C THR A 233 5.64 2.55 0.51
N GLN A 234 6.21 1.55 1.16
CA GLN A 234 7.41 1.66 1.99
C GLN A 234 8.26 0.40 1.80
N LEU A 235 9.51 0.58 1.37
CA LEU A 235 10.47 -0.49 1.14
C LEU A 235 11.34 -0.73 2.37
N PHE A 236 11.54 -2.00 2.72
CA PHE A 236 12.42 -2.45 3.79
C PHE A 236 13.35 -3.55 3.23
N SER A 237 14.65 -3.28 3.16
CA SER A 237 15.63 -4.28 2.73
C SER A 237 16.16 -5.10 3.91
N PHE A 238 16.53 -6.35 3.64
CA PHE A 238 17.13 -7.23 4.64
C PHE A 238 18.65 -7.09 4.61
N SER A 239 19.23 -6.97 5.79
CA SER A 239 20.65 -7.24 6.03
C SER A 239 20.75 -8.23 7.20
N ASN A 240 21.70 -9.16 7.09
CA ASN A 240 21.98 -10.18 8.11
C ASN A 240 20.85 -11.20 8.40
N GLY A 241 19.82 -11.28 7.55
CA GLY A 241 18.76 -12.30 7.64
C GLY A 241 17.76 -12.10 8.80
N LEU A 242 17.84 -11.02 9.58
CA LEU A 242 16.85 -10.68 10.60
C LEU A 242 16.42 -9.22 10.45
N SER A 243 15.11 -8.99 10.36
CA SER A 243 14.53 -7.65 10.30
C SER A 243 13.31 -7.54 11.23
N THR A 244 13.02 -6.34 11.71
CA THR A 244 11.81 -6.05 12.50
C THR A 244 11.23 -4.72 12.05
N ILE A 245 9.96 -4.74 11.64
CA ILE A 245 9.17 -3.56 11.30
C ILE A 245 8.20 -3.32 12.46
N GLN A 246 8.28 -2.14 13.06
CA GLN A 246 7.42 -1.72 14.16
C GLN A 246 6.66 -0.45 13.77
N THR A 247 5.34 -0.44 13.93
CA THR A 247 4.49 0.71 13.60
C THR A 247 3.29 0.81 14.54
N LYS A 248 2.91 2.03 14.94
CA LYS A 248 1.69 2.24 15.73
C LYS A 248 0.49 2.31 14.79
N ILE A 249 -0.50 1.44 15.03
CA ILE A 249 -1.78 1.49 14.32
C ILE A 249 -2.65 2.60 14.96
N PRO A 250 -3.28 3.48 14.17
CA PRO A 250 -4.20 4.48 14.70
C PRO A 250 -5.37 3.84 15.48
N ASP A 251 -5.92 4.57 16.46
CA ASP A 251 -7.08 4.13 17.24
C ASP A 251 -8.36 4.01 16.39
N ILE A 252 -8.40 4.72 15.25
CA ILE A 252 -9.52 4.73 14.29
C ILE A 252 -8.94 4.61 12.88
N LEU A 253 -9.39 3.59 12.14
CA LEU A 253 -9.16 3.43 10.70
C LEU A 253 -10.50 3.22 9.98
N PRO A 254 -10.74 3.86 8.83
CA PRO A 254 -11.85 3.51 7.94
C PRO A 254 -11.79 2.03 7.55
N ALA A 255 -12.94 1.37 7.37
CA ALA A 255 -13.00 -0.07 7.04
C ALA A 255 -12.11 -0.46 5.85
N GLN A 256 -12.04 0.40 4.82
CA GLN A 256 -11.20 0.21 3.64
C GLN A 256 -9.68 0.22 3.91
N GLN A 257 -9.25 0.77 5.04
CA GLN A 257 -7.86 0.88 5.50
C GLN A 257 -7.53 -0.10 6.63
N GLN A 258 -8.49 -0.93 7.07
CA GLN A 258 -8.28 -1.94 8.12
C GLN A 258 -7.57 -3.19 7.61
N ILE A 259 -7.10 -3.24 6.36
CA ILE A 259 -6.25 -4.32 5.85
C ILE A 259 -4.91 -3.73 5.42
N LEU A 260 -3.83 -4.20 6.05
CA LEU A 260 -2.47 -3.90 5.63
C LEU A 260 -2.01 -4.96 4.63
N TYR A 261 -1.62 -4.55 3.44
CA TYR A 261 -1.01 -5.43 2.45
C TYR A 261 0.50 -5.29 2.48
N LEU A 262 1.20 -6.42 2.38
CA LEU A 262 2.64 -6.47 2.23
C LEU A 262 3.03 -7.49 1.17
N SER A 263 4.14 -7.27 0.49
CA SER A 263 4.81 -8.31 -0.28
C SER A 263 6.21 -8.57 0.24
N VAL A 264 6.65 -9.80 0.05
CA VAL A 264 8.03 -10.23 0.21
C VAL A 264 8.54 -10.56 -1.17
N PHE A 265 9.62 -9.91 -1.59
CA PHE A 265 10.28 -10.09 -2.87
C PHE A 265 11.64 -10.80 -2.69
N LYS A 266 11.86 -11.90 -3.42
CA LYS A 266 13.15 -12.57 -3.59
C LYS A 266 13.92 -11.87 -4.71
N GLN A 267 14.89 -11.05 -4.32
CA GLN A 267 15.90 -10.53 -5.23
C GLN A 267 16.74 -11.70 -5.77
N TYR A 268 17.09 -11.64 -7.06
CA TYR A 268 17.75 -12.74 -7.77
C TYR A 268 18.94 -13.29 -6.98
N SER A 269 18.87 -14.58 -6.65
CA SER A 269 19.87 -15.30 -5.87
C SER A 269 20.06 -16.67 -6.50
N ASN A 270 21.32 -17.10 -6.62
CA ASN A 270 21.67 -18.43 -7.13
C ASN A 270 21.27 -19.57 -6.16
N ASN A 271 20.71 -19.24 -4.99
CA ASN A 271 20.20 -20.22 -4.03
C ASN A 271 18.79 -20.68 -4.46
N GLU A 272 18.68 -21.98 -4.75
CA GLU A 272 17.46 -22.63 -5.27
C GLU A 272 16.24 -22.35 -4.40
N THR A 273 16.38 -22.44 -3.07
CA THR A 273 15.32 -22.14 -2.11
C THR A 273 15.72 -21.03 -1.13
N THR A 274 14.83 -20.06 -0.93
CA THR A 274 14.90 -19.10 0.18
C THR A 274 13.79 -19.42 1.16
N HIS A 275 14.15 -19.64 2.43
CA HIS A 275 13.20 -19.82 3.52
C HIS A 275 13.15 -18.51 4.31
N LEU A 276 11.95 -17.93 4.35
CA LEU A 276 11.60 -16.81 5.21
C LEU A 276 10.60 -17.31 6.25
N GLN A 277 10.83 -16.93 7.49
CA GLN A 277 9.97 -17.19 8.62
C GLN A 277 9.45 -15.84 9.14
N ILE A 278 8.15 -15.61 9.00
CA ILE A 278 7.46 -14.40 9.44
C ILE A 278 6.86 -14.65 10.82
N ARG A 279 7.23 -13.87 11.83
CA ARG A 279 6.55 -13.86 13.14
C ARG A 279 5.76 -12.57 13.28
N PHE A 280 4.44 -12.70 13.38
CA PHE A 280 3.54 -11.56 13.50
C PHE A 280 3.09 -11.39 14.96
N ASN A 281 3.72 -10.42 15.63
CA ASN A 281 3.47 -10.07 17.01
C ASN A 281 2.80 -8.70 17.08
N TYR A 282 1.93 -8.53 18.07
CA TYR A 282 1.50 -7.22 18.52
C TYR A 282 1.97 -7.06 19.95
N GLU A 283 2.60 -5.93 20.24
CA GLU A 283 2.73 -5.49 21.62
C GLU A 283 1.42 -4.74 21.90
N PRO A 284 0.51 -5.29 22.74
CA PRO A 284 -0.61 -4.47 23.20
C PRO A 284 0.02 -3.20 23.75
N GLN A 285 -0.50 -2.03 23.40
CA GLN A 285 0.00 -0.80 24.00
C GLN A 285 -0.10 -1.04 25.50
N SER A 286 1.05 -1.16 26.17
CA SER A 286 1.05 -1.04 27.60
C SER A 286 0.44 0.33 27.81
N TYR A 287 -0.76 0.33 28.38
CA TYR A 287 -1.00 1.33 29.38
C TYR A 287 0.20 1.14 30.31
N ASP A 288 1.22 1.98 30.11
CA ASP A 288 1.76 2.75 31.20
C ASP A 288 0.53 3.36 31.88
N ILE A 289 -0.10 2.52 32.69
CA ILE A 289 -0.90 2.99 33.79
C ILE A 289 0.13 3.84 34.49
N ASP A 290 -0.10 5.15 34.48
CA ASP A 290 0.63 6.10 35.31
C ASP A 290 0.43 5.78 36.80
N GLU A 291 0.18 4.53 37.19
CA GLU A 291 0.35 3.97 38.53
C GLU A 291 1.72 4.35 39.07
N ASN A 292 2.82 4.36 38.29
CA ASN A 292 4.10 4.80 38.84
C ASN A 292 4.15 6.33 39.06
N ILE A 293 3.65 7.15 38.13
CA ILE A 293 3.64 8.62 38.28
C ILE A 293 2.59 9.08 39.32
N ASN A 294 1.42 8.45 39.36
CA ASN A 294 0.35 8.72 40.31
C ASN A 294 0.65 8.11 41.68
N SER A 295 1.29 6.95 41.80
CA SER A 295 1.76 6.41 43.08
C SER A 295 2.89 7.26 43.65
N THR A 296 3.90 7.65 42.86
CA THR A 296 4.92 8.60 43.33
C THR A 296 4.32 9.95 43.71
N ARG A 297 3.39 10.51 42.92
CA ARG A 297 2.66 11.74 43.29
C ARG A 297 1.80 11.56 44.56
N LEU A 298 1.13 10.43 44.75
CA LEU A 298 0.40 10.09 45.98
C LEU A 298 1.34 10.01 47.17
N ILE A 299 2.50 9.36 47.02
CA ILE A 299 3.56 9.30 48.05
C ILE A 299 4.04 10.71 48.40
N TYR A 300 4.29 11.58 47.42
CA TYR A 300 4.67 12.97 47.62
C TYR A 300 3.56 13.85 48.23
N ILE A 301 2.29 13.44 48.22
CA ILE A 301 1.17 14.14 48.89
C ILE A 301 0.92 13.58 50.29
N ILE A 302 0.96 12.25 50.44
CA ILE A 302 0.70 11.55 51.71
C ILE A 302 1.84 11.77 52.71
N ILE A 303 3.11 11.71 52.29
CA ILE A 303 4.23 11.89 53.22
C ILE A 303 4.19 13.28 53.89
N PRO A 304 4.10 14.42 53.17
CA PRO A 304 4.04 15.73 53.81
C PRO A 304 2.77 15.97 54.61
N SER A 305 1.62 15.43 54.20
CA SER A 305 0.37 15.61 54.97
C SER A 305 0.40 14.85 56.30
N VAL A 306 0.90 13.61 56.32
CA VAL A 306 1.02 12.81 57.56
C VAL A 306 2.18 13.31 58.45
N PHE A 307 3.39 13.48 57.91
CA PHE A 307 4.53 13.97 58.70
C PHE A 307 4.35 15.43 59.13
N GLY A 308 3.79 16.28 58.28
CA GLY A 308 3.48 17.67 58.63
C GLY A 308 2.45 17.77 59.75
N SER A 309 1.41 16.95 59.72
CA SER A 309 0.41 16.87 60.81
C SER A 309 1.06 16.37 62.12
N LEU A 310 1.85 15.29 62.07
CA LEU A 310 2.56 14.78 63.24
C LEU A 310 3.53 15.81 63.85
N LEU A 311 4.33 16.49 63.03
CA LEU A 311 5.21 17.57 63.46
C LEU A 311 4.42 18.75 64.05
N PHE A 312 3.29 19.12 63.46
CA PHE A 312 2.42 20.17 63.99
C PHE A 312 1.85 19.82 65.37
N PHE A 313 1.36 18.59 65.57
CA PHE A 313 0.91 18.12 66.88
C PHE A 313 2.05 18.04 67.91
N LEU A 314 3.25 17.61 67.51
CA LEU A 314 4.43 17.62 68.39
C LEU A 314 4.84 19.05 68.79
N CYS A 315 4.84 20.00 67.84
CA CYS A 315 5.09 21.40 68.10
C CYS A 315 4.04 22.01 69.04
N ILE A 316 2.75 21.74 68.83
CA ILE A 316 1.67 22.16 69.74
C ILE A 316 1.87 21.52 71.13
N GLY A 317 2.18 20.23 71.21
CA GLY A 317 2.47 19.55 72.48
C GLY A 317 3.63 20.20 73.24
N CYS A 318 4.72 20.51 72.55
CA CYS A 318 5.87 21.23 73.10
C CYS A 318 5.51 22.66 73.56
N LEU A 319 4.71 23.39 72.79
CA LEU A 319 4.24 24.74 73.16
C LEU A 319 3.31 24.70 74.38
N ILE A 320 2.36 23.76 74.44
CA ILE A 320 1.48 23.55 75.59
C ILE A 320 2.31 23.17 76.82
N ASN A 321 3.29 22.29 76.69
CA ASN A 321 4.13 21.85 77.81
C ASN A 321 5.04 23.00 78.31
N ARG A 322 5.61 23.81 77.41
CA ARG A 322 6.28 25.08 77.77
C ARG A 322 5.34 26.05 78.48
N ARG A 323 4.10 26.22 78.00
CA ARG A 323 3.12 27.12 78.62
C ARG A 323 2.67 26.62 80.00
N ARG A 324 2.50 25.31 80.21
CA ARG A 324 2.25 24.70 81.53
C ARG A 324 3.40 24.98 82.50
N LYS A 325 4.65 24.80 82.08
CA LYS A 325 5.83 25.13 82.89
C LYS A 325 5.93 26.63 83.20
N ALA A 326 5.60 27.51 82.24
CA ALA A 326 5.57 28.95 82.46
C ALA A 326 4.46 29.38 83.44
N ILE A 327 3.27 28.79 83.35
CA ILE A 327 2.16 29.05 84.29
C ILE A 327 2.53 28.56 85.71
N GLN A 328 3.14 27.38 85.83
CA GLN A 328 3.66 26.87 87.12
C GLN A 328 4.77 27.75 87.72
N ALA A 329 5.61 28.37 86.87
CA ALA A 329 6.60 29.36 87.32
C ALA A 329 5.95 30.70 87.73
N GLN A 330 4.90 31.14 87.04
CA GLN A 330 4.18 32.38 87.36
C GLN A 330 3.32 32.28 88.62
N SER A 331 2.81 31.09 88.98
CA SER A 331 2.06 30.88 90.23
C SER A 331 2.88 31.03 91.52
N ILE A 332 4.19 31.26 91.43
CA ILE A 332 5.08 31.47 92.58
C ILE A 332 5.36 32.96 92.84
N ILE A 333 5.12 33.84 91.86
CA ILE A 333 5.44 35.27 91.98
C ILE A 333 4.29 36.15 91.46
N GLN A 334 3.34 36.45 92.36
CA GLN A 334 2.72 37.77 92.43
C GLN A 334 1.94 37.97 93.75
N GLY A 335 2.54 38.77 94.63
CA GLY A 335 1.82 39.44 95.73
C GLY A 335 1.05 40.68 95.24
N PRO A 336 0.35 41.39 96.14
CA PRO A 336 -0.64 42.41 95.76
C PRO A 336 -0.06 43.84 95.59
N PHE A 337 -0.89 44.73 95.01
CA PHE A 337 -0.68 46.18 94.76
C PHE A 337 0.32 46.53 93.63
N TYR A 338 0.06 47.45 92.69
CA TYR A 338 -0.47 48.82 92.87
C TYR A 338 -1.38 49.33 91.73
N GLN A 339 -1.78 50.60 91.80
CA GLN A 339 -2.91 51.24 91.07
C GLN A 339 -2.50 52.19 89.91
N GLN A 340 -3.37 52.31 88.90
CA GLN A 340 -3.61 53.52 88.04
C GLN A 340 -2.48 54.03 87.10
N PRO A 341 -2.72 55.01 86.17
CA PRO A 341 -3.97 55.67 85.74
C PRO A 341 -4.26 55.65 84.21
N ARG A 342 -5.35 56.33 83.77
CA ARG A 342 -5.71 56.64 82.36
C ARG A 342 -4.82 57.76 81.76
N ASN A 343 -4.63 57.75 80.43
CA ASN A 343 -4.92 58.87 79.49
C ASN A 343 -4.65 58.45 78.02
N VAL A 344 -5.62 58.56 77.10
CA VAL A 344 -5.91 59.63 76.11
C VAL A 344 -5.19 59.49 74.75
N ILE A 345 -6.06 59.25 73.75
CA ILE A 345 -6.03 59.40 72.27
C ILE A 345 -4.91 60.27 71.65
N HIS A 346 -4.27 59.78 70.57
CA HIS A 346 -4.02 60.57 69.34
C HIS A 346 -3.83 59.70 68.07
N GLN A 347 -4.06 60.32 66.90
CA GLN A 347 -4.16 59.74 65.54
C GLN A 347 -2.81 59.65 64.77
N ASP A 348 -2.68 58.64 63.89
CA ASP A 348 -2.14 58.63 62.49
C ASP A 348 -0.76 59.30 62.12
N PRO A 349 -0.18 59.17 60.88
CA PRO A 349 -0.49 58.34 59.68
C PRO A 349 0.72 57.64 58.95
N PHE A 350 0.43 56.91 57.84
CA PHE A 350 1.33 56.42 56.75
C PHE A 350 2.47 55.42 57.13
N PHE A 351 3.14 54.66 56.25
CA PHE A 351 3.19 54.43 54.77
C PHE A 351 3.01 52.88 54.54
N ASN A 352 2.31 52.28 53.56
CA ASN A 352 2.03 52.50 52.12
C ASN A 352 2.98 51.76 51.14
N GLN A 353 2.53 50.68 50.45
CA GLN A 353 2.86 50.37 49.03
C GLN A 353 2.04 49.20 48.38
N ASN A 354 1.41 49.50 47.23
CA ASN A 354 1.28 48.74 45.96
C ASN A 354 0.98 47.20 45.93
N ARG A 355 0.19 46.67 44.97
CA ARG A 355 -0.42 47.23 43.73
C ARG A 355 -1.64 46.37 43.36
N ASN A 356 -2.66 46.97 42.74
CA ASN A 356 -3.83 46.28 42.21
C ASN A 356 -4.12 46.82 40.79
N ILE A 357 -4.45 45.96 39.82
CA ILE A 357 -4.91 46.38 38.48
C ILE A 357 -6.12 45.52 38.09
N ASN A 358 -7.18 46.18 37.65
CA ASN A 358 -8.48 45.60 37.31
C ASN A 358 -8.55 45.04 35.88
N HIS A 359 -9.59 44.22 35.67
CA HIS A 359 -10.30 44.00 34.41
C HIS A 359 -10.28 45.18 33.42
N GLN A 360 -10.23 44.88 32.11
CA GLN A 360 -11.43 44.90 31.24
C GLN A 360 -11.15 44.35 29.82
N ASP A 361 -12.02 43.44 29.36
CA ASP A 361 -12.36 43.19 27.96
C ASP A 361 -13.12 44.42 27.37
N PRO A 362 -13.30 44.61 26.03
CA PRO A 362 -13.52 43.55 25.04
C PRO A 362 -12.97 43.76 23.59
N PHE A 363 -13.25 42.77 22.75
CA PHE A 363 -13.23 42.77 21.28
C PHE A 363 -13.49 44.13 20.59
N SER A 364 -12.55 44.54 19.73
CA SER A 364 -12.88 45.37 18.54
C SER A 364 -11.84 45.26 17.42
N GLN A 365 -12.32 44.86 16.24
CA GLN A 365 -11.79 45.19 14.90
C GLN A 365 -10.40 44.68 14.48
N GLN A 366 -10.39 43.69 13.58
CA GLN A 366 -9.27 43.44 12.66
C GLN A 366 -9.35 44.38 11.44
N PRO A 367 -8.30 45.13 11.09
CA PRO A 367 -8.05 45.57 9.73
C PRO A 367 -7.23 44.52 8.98
N ARG A 368 -7.57 44.28 7.71
CA ARG A 368 -6.68 43.57 6.78
C ARG A 368 -5.42 44.41 6.52
N ASN A 369 -4.27 43.76 6.33
CA ASN A 369 -3.24 44.29 5.45
C ASN A 369 -2.57 43.14 4.66
N PRO A 370 -2.35 43.31 3.34
CA PRO A 370 -1.55 42.39 2.52
C PRO A 370 -0.06 42.75 2.60
N ILE A 371 0.80 41.83 2.15
CA ILE A 371 2.26 41.89 1.84
C ILE A 371 2.74 40.41 2.02
N ASN A 372 3.61 39.80 1.20
CA ASN A 372 4.47 40.31 0.14
C ASN A 372 4.49 39.38 -1.10
N GLN A 373 5.07 39.86 -2.20
CA GLN A 373 5.45 39.05 -3.37
C GLN A 373 6.93 38.68 -3.28
N ASP A 374 7.30 37.43 -3.54
CA ASP A 374 8.71 37.00 -3.66
C ASP A 374 9.17 37.05 -5.14
N PRO A 375 10.24 37.81 -5.48
CA PRO A 375 10.72 37.93 -6.86
C PRO A 375 12.16 37.40 -7.03
N PHE A 376 12.40 36.11 -6.79
CA PHE A 376 13.71 35.49 -7.08
C PHE A 376 13.60 34.07 -7.65
N PHE A 377 13.87 33.93 -8.95
CA PHE A 377 14.70 32.84 -9.51
C PHE A 377 14.99 33.11 -11.00
N ASN A 378 16.19 33.61 -11.30
CA ASN A 378 16.74 33.64 -12.66
C ASN A 378 18.28 33.70 -12.60
N GLN A 379 18.95 33.12 -13.60
CA GLN A 379 20.43 32.95 -13.73
C GLN A 379 21.02 31.94 -12.71
N ASN A 380 21.72 30.86 -13.10
CA ASN A 380 22.65 30.69 -14.21
C ASN A 380 22.59 29.31 -14.87
N ARG A 381 23.00 29.25 -16.15
CA ARG A 381 23.44 28.03 -16.83
C ARG A 381 24.96 27.95 -16.71
N ASP A 382 25.48 26.88 -16.13
CA ASP A 382 26.88 26.50 -16.30
C ASP A 382 27.02 24.99 -16.57
N GLN A 383 28.17 24.61 -17.11
CA GLN A 383 28.37 23.41 -17.90
C GLN A 383 28.52 22.14 -17.05
N PHE A 384 27.74 21.10 -17.37
CA PHE A 384 28.03 19.74 -16.90
C PHE A 384 29.08 19.08 -17.81
N PRO A 385 30.16 18.49 -17.26
CA PRO A 385 31.13 17.73 -18.04
C PRO A 385 30.53 16.41 -18.52
N GLN A 386 30.89 15.98 -19.74
CA GLN A 386 30.42 14.71 -20.30
C GLN A 386 31.03 13.52 -19.55
N GLN A 387 30.19 12.54 -19.19
CA GLN A 387 30.65 11.25 -18.69
C GLN A 387 31.14 10.35 -19.84
N PRO A 388 32.13 9.46 -19.63
CA PRO A 388 32.64 8.58 -20.68
C PRO A 388 31.60 7.54 -21.12
N GLN A 389 31.47 7.33 -22.43
CA GLN A 389 30.64 6.26 -22.97
C GLN A 389 31.30 4.89 -22.74
N ILE A 390 30.69 4.07 -21.89
CA ILE A 390 31.08 2.66 -21.71
C ILE A 390 30.47 1.86 -22.87
N GLN A 391 31.32 1.28 -23.73
CA GLN A 391 30.89 0.41 -24.81
C GLN A 391 30.45 -0.95 -24.24
N ILE A 392 29.15 -1.23 -24.29
CA ILE A 392 28.60 -2.55 -23.97
C ILE A 392 28.86 -3.48 -25.15
N VAL A 393 29.87 -4.33 -25.04
CA VAL A 393 30.11 -5.43 -26.00
C VAL A 393 29.03 -6.49 -25.80
N GLN A 394 28.14 -6.66 -26.77
CA GLN A 394 27.19 -7.76 -26.77
C GLN A 394 27.90 -9.08 -27.12
N PRO A 395 27.77 -10.15 -26.32
CA PRO A 395 28.26 -11.46 -26.71
C PRO A 395 27.41 -12.03 -27.85
N PRO A 396 27.99 -12.80 -28.79
CA PRO A 396 27.27 -13.34 -29.93
C PRO A 396 26.25 -14.41 -29.52
N ALA A 397 24.99 -14.22 -29.90
CA ALA A 397 23.93 -15.17 -29.66
C ALA A 397 24.01 -16.38 -30.61
N SER A 398 24.70 -17.45 -30.20
CA SER A 398 24.44 -18.82 -30.70
C SER A 398 25.04 -19.88 -29.78
N GLN A 399 24.40 -21.06 -29.73
CA GLN A 399 24.88 -22.31 -29.11
C GLN A 399 24.87 -22.41 -27.57
N PHE A 400 23.70 -22.25 -26.95
CA PHE A 400 23.40 -22.94 -25.69
C PHE A 400 22.58 -24.22 -25.98
N LEU A 401 23.27 -25.36 -25.96
CA LEU A 401 22.64 -26.68 -25.76
C LEU A 401 22.38 -26.83 -24.27
N TRP A 402 21.11 -26.84 -23.88
CA TRP A 402 20.72 -27.15 -22.50
C TRP A 402 21.18 -28.58 -22.15
N PRO A 403 21.85 -28.79 -21.00
CA PRO A 403 21.99 -30.13 -20.45
C PRO A 403 20.61 -30.75 -20.26
N LYS A 404 20.48 -32.06 -20.51
CA LYS A 404 19.32 -32.79 -19.97
C LYS A 404 19.51 -32.88 -18.47
N GLU A 405 18.70 -32.15 -17.73
CA GLU A 405 18.62 -32.27 -16.28
C GLU A 405 18.20 -33.70 -15.91
N GLU A 406 18.79 -34.24 -14.84
CA GLU A 406 18.35 -35.53 -14.29
C GLU A 406 16.99 -35.34 -13.61
N PRO A 407 16.03 -36.27 -13.77
CA PRO A 407 14.65 -36.05 -13.37
C PRO A 407 14.53 -35.90 -11.86
N ASN A 408 14.15 -34.71 -11.41
CA ASN A 408 13.94 -34.40 -10.01
C ASN A 408 12.56 -34.95 -9.57
N ASN A 409 12.51 -35.64 -8.43
CA ASN A 409 11.41 -36.56 -8.08
C ASN A 409 10.10 -35.87 -7.62
N ASP A 410 9.96 -34.57 -7.88
CA ASP A 410 8.78 -33.75 -7.54
C ASP A 410 7.77 -33.61 -8.69
N ASP A 411 8.14 -33.99 -9.93
CA ASP A 411 7.25 -34.04 -11.09
C ASP A 411 6.10 -35.07 -10.94
N ASP A 412 6.20 -35.95 -9.94
CA ASP A 412 5.25 -37.04 -9.66
C ASP A 412 4.06 -36.61 -8.77
N LYS A 413 3.51 -35.41 -8.94
CA LYS A 413 2.31 -34.92 -8.20
C LYS A 413 1.21 -34.44 -9.15
N CYS A 414 -0.04 -34.83 -8.87
CA CYS A 414 -1.18 -34.34 -9.64
C CYS A 414 -1.59 -32.95 -9.18
N ILE A 415 -1.45 -31.93 -10.03
CA ILE A 415 -1.78 -30.53 -9.70
C ILE A 415 -3.26 -30.25 -9.38
N ILE A 416 -4.18 -31.20 -9.63
CA ILE A 416 -5.61 -31.03 -9.35
C ILE A 416 -5.92 -31.31 -7.87
N CYS A 417 -5.24 -32.28 -7.26
CA CYS A 417 -5.48 -32.73 -5.88
C CYS A 417 -4.24 -32.63 -4.98
N PHE A 418 -3.08 -32.28 -5.54
CA PHE A 418 -1.76 -32.19 -4.92
C PHE A 418 -1.21 -33.49 -4.29
N TYR A 419 -1.87 -34.64 -4.52
CA TYR A 419 -1.36 -35.95 -4.13
C TYR A 419 -0.40 -36.56 -5.16
N GLN A 420 0.45 -37.47 -4.69
CA GLN A 420 1.47 -38.15 -5.49
C GLN A 420 0.84 -39.08 -6.55
N LEU A 421 1.46 -39.13 -7.74
CA LEU A 421 1.04 -39.96 -8.87
C LEU A 421 1.42 -41.42 -8.60
N ASN A 422 0.45 -42.23 -8.17
CA ASN A 422 0.69 -43.66 -7.96
C ASN A 422 0.55 -44.43 -9.28
N TYR A 423 1.69 -44.73 -9.91
CA TYR A 423 1.77 -45.49 -11.16
C TYR A 423 1.33 -46.97 -11.02
N GLN A 424 1.27 -47.54 -9.82
CA GLN A 424 1.00 -48.97 -9.63
C GLN A 424 -0.46 -49.37 -9.92
N ASN A 425 -1.41 -48.44 -9.82
CA ASN A 425 -2.84 -48.73 -9.89
C ASN A 425 -3.51 -48.33 -11.22
N ASN A 426 -2.75 -48.01 -12.28
CA ASN A 426 -3.28 -47.43 -13.54
C ASN A 426 -4.16 -46.17 -13.34
N THR A 427 -4.04 -45.52 -12.18
CA THR A 427 -4.78 -44.31 -11.82
C THR A 427 -4.20 -43.06 -12.44
N VAL A 428 -3.06 -43.11 -13.14
CA VAL A 428 -2.39 -41.96 -13.77
C VAL A 428 -2.67 -41.94 -15.27
N VAL A 429 -3.04 -40.78 -15.81
CA VAL A 429 -3.23 -40.55 -17.25
C VAL A 429 -2.32 -39.42 -17.69
N LYS A 430 -1.54 -39.67 -18.74
CA LYS A 430 -0.74 -38.67 -19.46
C LYS A 430 -1.52 -38.20 -20.68
N ILE A 431 -1.86 -36.91 -20.73
CA ILE A 431 -2.62 -36.32 -21.83
C ILE A 431 -1.69 -35.90 -22.99
N ASN A 432 -2.28 -35.53 -24.13
CA ASN A 432 -1.60 -35.15 -25.37
C ASN A 432 -0.49 -34.08 -25.21
N CYS A 433 -0.63 -33.13 -24.29
CA CYS A 433 0.39 -32.10 -24.02
C CYS A 433 1.52 -32.56 -23.07
N GLY A 434 1.56 -33.84 -22.68
CA GLY A 434 2.63 -34.44 -21.88
C GLY A 434 2.46 -34.37 -20.35
N HIS A 435 1.53 -33.59 -19.82
CA HIS A 435 1.26 -33.50 -18.39
C HIS A 435 0.51 -34.72 -17.86
N GLN A 436 0.69 -35.03 -16.57
CA GLN A 436 0.18 -36.25 -15.91
C GLN A 436 -0.77 -35.90 -14.75
N PHE A 437 -1.86 -36.67 -14.61
CA PHE A 437 -2.89 -36.44 -13.61
C PHE A 437 -3.49 -37.77 -13.12
N HIS A 438 -4.13 -37.80 -11.96
CA HIS A 438 -5.01 -38.93 -11.65
C HIS A 438 -6.23 -38.93 -12.58
N ARG A 439 -6.63 -40.10 -13.09
CA ARG A 439 -7.73 -40.31 -14.04
C ARG A 439 -9.02 -39.66 -13.55
N ASP A 440 -9.38 -39.88 -12.29
CA ASP A 440 -10.61 -39.33 -11.70
C ASP A 440 -10.56 -37.81 -11.55
N CYS A 441 -9.39 -37.26 -11.20
CA CYS A 441 -9.18 -35.82 -11.09
C CYS A 441 -9.33 -35.12 -12.45
N ILE A 442 -8.67 -35.62 -13.51
CA ILE A 442 -8.76 -35.00 -14.83
C ILE A 442 -10.14 -35.22 -15.48
N LYS A 443 -10.81 -36.35 -15.20
CA LYS A 443 -12.20 -36.59 -15.60
C LYS A 443 -13.18 -35.62 -14.93
N GLY A 444 -13.03 -35.41 -13.61
CA GLY A 444 -13.81 -34.41 -12.87
C GLY A 444 -13.60 -32.98 -13.40
N TRP A 445 -12.37 -32.63 -13.76
CA TRP A 445 -12.05 -31.36 -14.40
C TRP A 445 -12.76 -31.18 -15.75
N CYS A 446 -12.72 -32.18 -16.62
CA CYS A 446 -13.40 -32.13 -17.93
C CYS A 446 -14.92 -31.96 -17.79
N ILE A 447 -15.55 -32.70 -16.88
CA ILE A 447 -16.99 -32.59 -16.60
C ILE A 447 -17.35 -31.17 -16.13
N LYS A 448 -16.55 -30.58 -15.22
CA LYS A 448 -16.76 -29.21 -14.73
C LYS A 448 -16.58 -28.15 -15.82
N GLN A 449 -15.61 -28.32 -16.72
CA GLN A 449 -15.42 -27.41 -17.86
C GLN A 449 -16.59 -27.50 -18.86
N GLN A 450 -17.08 -28.70 -19.15
CA GLN A 450 -18.24 -28.92 -20.05
C GLN A 450 -19.56 -28.34 -19.51
N SER A 451 -19.70 -28.14 -18.19
CA SER A 451 -20.86 -27.43 -17.62
C SER A 451 -20.75 -25.90 -17.68
N ILE A 452 -19.58 -25.35 -17.99
CA ILE A 452 -19.30 -23.90 -18.00
C ILE A 452 -19.18 -23.37 -19.44
N LYS A 453 -18.52 -24.10 -20.33
CA LYS A 453 -18.31 -23.72 -21.73
C LYS A 453 -19.35 -24.37 -22.64
N GLN A 454 -19.96 -23.60 -23.55
CA GLN A 454 -20.83 -24.16 -24.61
C GLN A 454 -20.04 -25.01 -25.62
N ASP A 455 -18.76 -24.69 -25.83
CA ASP A 455 -17.85 -25.53 -26.60
C ASP A 455 -17.39 -26.74 -25.79
N LYS A 456 -17.52 -27.93 -26.39
CA LYS A 456 -17.22 -29.23 -25.75
C LYS A 456 -15.73 -29.50 -25.48
N GLN A 457 -14.85 -28.53 -25.70
CA GLN A 457 -13.41 -28.69 -25.60
C GLN A 457 -12.93 -28.38 -24.17
N SER A 458 -12.19 -29.32 -23.57
CA SER A 458 -11.59 -29.15 -22.24
C SER A 458 -10.10 -28.87 -22.37
N ASP A 459 -9.60 -27.91 -21.60
CA ASP A 459 -8.19 -27.49 -21.63
C ASP A 459 -7.40 -28.10 -20.46
N CYS A 460 -6.13 -28.42 -20.71
CA CYS A 460 -5.21 -28.92 -19.71
C CYS A 460 -5.12 -27.96 -18.50
N PRO A 461 -5.32 -28.44 -17.25
CA PRO A 461 -5.21 -27.59 -16.05
C PRO A 461 -3.86 -26.88 -15.91
N TYR A 462 -2.79 -27.49 -16.41
CA TYR A 462 -1.41 -27.00 -16.26
C TYR A 462 -1.05 -25.97 -17.33
N CYS A 463 -1.11 -26.34 -18.62
CA CYS A 463 -0.62 -25.52 -19.74
C CYS A 463 -1.71 -24.96 -20.66
N ARG A 464 -3.00 -25.23 -20.38
CA ARG A 464 -4.17 -24.80 -21.19
C ARG A 464 -4.15 -25.27 -22.65
N CYS A 465 -3.33 -26.25 -23.02
CA CYS A 465 -3.44 -26.90 -24.33
C CYS A 465 -4.77 -27.68 -24.43
N PRO A 466 -5.44 -27.69 -25.60
CA PRO A 466 -6.69 -28.43 -25.76
C PRO A 466 -6.48 -29.94 -25.62
N MET A 467 -7.34 -30.61 -24.87
CA MET A 467 -7.23 -32.05 -24.60
C MET A 467 -8.08 -32.88 -25.57
N ASP A 468 -7.57 -34.06 -25.95
CA ASP A 468 -8.39 -35.11 -26.58
C ASP A 468 -9.09 -35.92 -25.49
N LEU A 469 -10.42 -35.83 -25.44
CA LEU A 469 -11.25 -36.51 -24.45
C LEU A 469 -11.22 -38.04 -24.59
N ASN A 470 -10.90 -38.56 -25.78
CA ASN A 470 -10.79 -40.02 -26.04
C ASN A 470 -9.60 -40.67 -25.32
N LEU A 471 -8.70 -39.87 -24.71
CA LEU A 471 -7.60 -40.36 -23.86
C LEU A 471 -7.99 -40.48 -22.38
N ILE A 472 -9.15 -39.93 -21.99
CA ILE A 472 -9.59 -39.78 -20.58
C ILE A 472 -10.76 -40.72 -20.26
N PHE A 473 -11.71 -40.83 -21.19
CA PHE A 473 -12.89 -41.71 -21.12
C PHE A 473 -12.60 -43.06 -21.78
#